data_AF-A0A4V0NH52-F1
#
_entry.id   AF-A0A4V0NH52-F1
#
_cell.length_a   1.000
_cell.length_b   1.000
_cell.length_c   1.000
_cell.angle_alpha   90.00
_cell.angle_beta   90.00
_cell.angle_gamma   90.00
#
_symmetry.space_group_name_H-M   'P 1'
#
loop_
_entity.id
_entity.type
_entity.pdbx_description
1 polymer ?
#
loop_
_entity_poly.entity_id
_entity_poly.type
_entity_poly.pdbx_seq_one_letter_code
_entity_poly.pdbx_strand_id
1 'polypeptide(L)' 'MGRRRSAAEILRSVPPCDRAVMLRHGLDLDDPEAAELFVEGVRAADDAIAEQERWERERLG' A
#
# COMPACT_ATOMS: atom_id res chain seq x y z
N MET A 1 10.32 -4.89 14.01
CA MET A 1 9.80 -4.95 12.65
C MET A 1 8.28 -4.92 12.73
N GLY A 2 7.64 -3.94 12.10
CA GLY A 2 6.18 -3.81 12.15
C GLY A 2 5.52 -5.05 11.56
N ARG A 3 4.42 -5.50 12.17
CA ARG A 3 3.61 -6.60 11.63
C ARG A 3 3.17 -6.23 10.21
N ARG A 4 3.44 -7.08 9.21
CA ARG A 4 2.93 -6.87 7.84
C ARG A 4 1.40 -6.84 7.89
N ARG A 5 0.81 -5.72 7.49
CA ARG A 5 -0.65 -5.54 7.50
C ARG A 5 -1.30 -6.57 6.57
N SER A 6 -2.43 -7.10 6.99
CA SER A 6 -3.23 -7.99 6.13
C SER A 6 -3.84 -7.21 4.96
N ALA A 7 -4.16 -7.88 3.85
CA ALA A 7 -4.82 -7.22 2.70
C ALA A 7 -6.11 -6.51 3.12
N ALA A 8 -6.93 -7.18 3.93
CA ALA A 8 -8.18 -6.62 4.45
C ALA A 8 -7.96 -5.41 5.38
N GLU A 9 -6.86 -5.39 6.12
CA GLU A 9 -6.48 -4.26 6.97
C GLU A 9 -5.99 -3.06 6.13
N ILE A 10 -5.23 -3.31 5.07
CA ILE A 10 -4.82 -2.28 4.10
C ILE A 10 -6.05 -1.65 3.46
N LEU A 11 -6.97 -2.47 2.93
CA LEU A 11 -8.19 -1.99 2.29
C LEU A 11 -9.09 -1.21 3.26
N ARG A 12 -9.26 -1.69 4.50
CA ARG A 12 -10.03 -0.98 5.53
C ARG A 12 -9.37 0.33 5.99
N SER A 13 -8.06 0.45 5.85
CA SER A 13 -7.35 1.68 6.22
C SER A 13 -7.50 2.80 5.21
N VAL A 14 -7.99 2.51 3.99
CA VAL A 14 -8.23 3.54 2.96
C VAL A 14 -9.45 4.38 3.36
N PRO A 15 -9.28 5.70 3.58
CA PRO A 15 -10.40 6.58 3.90
C PRO A 15 -11.47 6.59 2.79
N PRO A 16 -12.77 6.70 3.13
CA PRO A 16 -13.84 6.73 2.14
C PRO A 16 -13.69 7.82 1.06
N CYS A 17 -13.14 8.98 1.43
CA CYS A 17 -12.86 10.06 0.48
C CYS A 17 -11.83 9.64 -0.57
N ASP A 18 -10.78 8.93 -0.15
CA ASP A 18 -9.72 8.47 -1.04
C ASP A 18 -10.23 7.35 -1.94
N ARG A 19 -11.06 6.44 -1.41
CA ARG A 19 -11.76 5.43 -2.24
C ARG A 19 -12.58 6.10 -3.35
N ALA A 20 -13.28 7.19 -3.04
CA ALA A 20 -14.05 7.93 -4.04
C ALA A 20 -13.17 8.62 -5.09
N VAL A 21 -11.99 9.10 -4.72
CA VAL A 21 -11.01 9.67 -5.67
C VAL A 21 -10.45 8.58 -6.58
N MET A 22 -10.04 7.44 -6.01
CA MET A 22 -9.52 6.30 -6.77
C MET A 22 -10.54 5.79 -7.78
N LEU A 23 -11.81 5.68 -7.37
CA LEU A 23 -12.90 5.29 -8.25
C LEU A 23 -13.06 6.26 -9.44
N ARG A 24 -12.94 7.58 -9.21
CA ARG A 24 -12.96 8.59 -10.30
C ARG A 24 -11.81 8.44 -11.28
N HIS A 25 -10.70 7.85 -10.85
CA HIS A 25 -9.55 7.53 -11.69
C HIS A 25 -9.61 6.11 -12.28
N GLY A 26 -10.71 5.38 -12.07
CA GLY A 26 -10.93 4.05 -12.62
C GLY A 26 -10.39 2.91 -11.77
N LEU A 27 -9.95 3.17 -10.53
CA LEU A 27 -9.53 2.14 -9.59
C LEU A 27 -10.64 1.90 -8.55
N ASP A 28 -11.43 0.85 -8.77
CA ASP A 28 -12.50 0.44 -7.88
C ASP A 28 -11.99 -0.57 -6.84
N LEU A 29 -11.97 -0.20 -5.55
CA LEU A 29 -11.54 -1.11 -4.48
C LEU A 29 -12.66 -2.05 -4.01
N ASP A 30 -13.87 -1.94 -4.54
CA ASP A 30 -14.94 -2.93 -4.36
C ASP A 30 -14.85 -4.06 -5.41
N ASP A 31 -14.14 -3.83 -6.51
CA ASP A 31 -13.75 -4.88 -7.46
C ASP A 31 -12.56 -5.70 -6.91
N PRO A 32 -12.66 -7.04 -6.84
CA PRO A 32 -11.63 -7.86 -6.21
C PRO A 32 -10.29 -7.84 -6.95
N GLU A 33 -10.29 -7.73 -8.28
CA GLU A 33 -9.06 -7.72 -9.09
C GLU A 33 -8.29 -6.41 -8.88
N ALA A 34 -9.00 -5.28 -8.95
CA ALA A 34 -8.44 -3.97 -8.67
C ALA A 34 -7.98 -3.82 -7.20
N ALA A 35 -8.72 -4.39 -6.24
CA ALA A 35 -8.32 -4.41 -4.84
C ALA A 35 -7.04 -5.23 -4.59
N GLU A 36 -6.88 -6.36 -5.29
CA GLU A 36 -5.66 -7.18 -5.21
C GLU A 36 -4.45 -6.43 -5.75
N LEU A 37 -4.58 -5.82 -6.94
CA LEU A 37 -3.52 -5.00 -7.55
C LEU A 37 -3.12 -3.82 -6.66
N PHE A 38 -4.09 -3.16 -6.02
CA PHE A 38 -3.82 -2.09 -5.07
C PHE A 38 -3.00 -2.58 -3.87
N VAL A 39 -3.40 -3.69 -3.26
CA VAL A 39 -2.68 -4.27 -2.11
C VAL A 39 -1.27 -4.71 -2.49
N GLU A 40 -1.09 -5.29 -3.67
CA GLU A 40 0.23 -5.64 -4.20
C GLU A 40 1.10 -4.39 -4.37
N GLY A 41 0.57 -3.33 -4.97
CA GLY A 41 1.28 -2.06 -5.15
C GLY A 41 1.71 -1.43 -3.81
N VAL A 42 0.82 -1.41 -2.81
CA VAL A 42 1.15 -0.92 -1.46
C VAL A 42 2.28 -1.73 -0.83
N ARG A 43 2.26 -3.05 -0.99
CA ARG A 43 3.33 -3.93 -0.47
C ARG A 43 4.66 -3.68 -1.15
N ALA A 44 4.66 -3.54 -2.47
CA ALA A 44 5.87 -3.23 -3.23
C ALA A 44 6.47 -1.88 -2.79
N ALA A 45 5.62 -0.87 -2.57
CA ALA A 45 6.04 0.42 -2.04
C ALA A 45 6.62 0.31 -0.61
N ASP A 46 5.93 -0.39 0.29
CA ASP A 46 6.42 -0.62 1.67
C ASP A 46 7.80 -1.33 1.65
N ASP A 47 7.97 -2.34 0.79
CA ASP A 47 9.23 -3.09 0.68
C ASP A 47 10.37 -2.20 0.10
N ALA A 48 10.07 -1.34 -0.88
CA ALA A 48 11.02 -0.37 -1.44
C ALA A 48 11.43 0.73 -0.45
N ILE A 49 10.48 1.25 0.33
CA ILE A 49 10.76 2.21 1.41
C ILE A 49 11.65 1.55 2.46
N ALA A 50 11.33 0.32 2.87
CA ALA A 50 12.13 -0.41 3.86
C ALA A 50 13.55 -0.71 3.36
N GLU A 51 13.73 -0.96 2.05
CA GLU A 51 15.06 -1.10 1.45
C GLU A 51 15.84 0.21 1.48
N GLN A 52 15.20 1.31 1.09
CA GLN A 52 15.79 2.65 1.14
C GLN A 52 16.23 3.01 2.57
N GLU A 53 15.37 2.82 3.57
CA GLU A 53 15.69 3.08 4.98
C GLU A 53 16.87 2.25 5.48
N ARG A 54 16.97 0.99 5.05
CA ARG A 54 18.13 0.13 5.37
C ARG A 54 19.41 0.70 4.77
N TRP A 55 19.39 1.01 3.48
CA TRP A 55 20.53 1.57 2.79
C TRP A 55 20.98 2.91 3.41
N GLU A 56 20.05 3.79 3.77
CA GLU A 56 20.37 5.07 4.43
C GLU A 56 21.05 4.84 5.77
N ARG A 57 20.54 3.90 6.58
CA ARG A 57 21.15 3.53 7.86
C ARG A 57 22.56 2.96 7.69
N GLU A 58 22.79 2.16 6.66
CA GLU A 58 24.11 1.55 6.40
C GLU A 58 25.14 2.54 5.84
N ARG A 59 24.69 3.55 5.09
CA ARG A 59 25.58 4.50 4.41
C ARG A 59 25.83 5.80 5.19
N LEU A 60 24.91 6.18 6.06
CA LEU A 60 24.98 7.40 6.89
C LEU A 60 25.18 7.11 8.38
N GLY A 61 25.25 5.83 8.76
CA GLY A 61 25.51 5.35 10.13
C GLY A 61 26.98 5.22 10.47
#